data_AF-A0A6G8PUL1-F1
#
_entry.id   AF-A0A6G8PUL1-F1
#
_cell.length_a   1.000
_cell.length_b   1.000
_cell.length_c   1.000
_cell.angle_alpha   90.00
_cell.angle_beta   90.00
_cell.angle_gamma   90.00
#
_symmetry.space_group_name_H-M   'P 1'
#
loop_
_entity.id
_entity.type
_entity.pdbx_description
1 polymer ?
#
loop_
_entity_poly.entity_id
_entity_poly.type
_entity_poly.pdbx_seq_one_letter_code
_entity_poly.pdbx_strand_id
1 'polypeptide(L)'
;MLLPVLREFEPGVVIVSAGYDAHRDDPLGGMALDEGFFGEAAASVAALTREIPRCAPPALVLEGGYDLAALSGCVEATLGGLDGAAPRWEYREEGAPAPVREAREALSPFWEGLRRR
;
A
#
# COMPACT_ATOMS: atom_id res chain seq x y z
N MET A 1 -4.41 -1.68 7.90
CA MET A 1 -5.47 -2.67 7.61
C MET A 1 -5.00 -3.70 6.59
N LEU A 2 -4.40 -3.28 5.47
CA LEU A 2 -3.99 -4.16 4.35
C LEU A 2 -3.01 -5.29 4.73
N LEU A 3 -1.88 -4.97 5.37
CA LEU A 3 -0.81 -5.97 5.60
C LEU A 3 -1.26 -7.19 6.44
N PRO A 4 -2.01 -7.04 7.56
CA PRO A 4 -2.55 -8.20 8.28
C PRO A 4 -3.44 -9.11 7.43
N VAL A 5 -4.30 -8.52 6.58
CA VAL A 5 -5.20 -9.29 5.70
C VAL A 5 -4.40 -10.09 4.67
N LEU A 6 -3.42 -9.46 4.02
CA LEU A 6 -2.58 -10.14 3.05
C LEU A 6 -1.73 -11.26 3.68
N ARG A 7 -1.28 -11.11 4.94
CA ARG A 7 -0.60 -12.19 5.67
C ARG A 7 -1.51 -13.39 5.91
N GLU A 8 -2.75 -13.15 6.29
CA GLU A 8 -3.74 -14.20 6.53
C GLU A 8 -4.22 -14.86 5.22
N PHE A 9 -4.26 -14.10 4.13
CA PHE A 9 -4.68 -14.60 2.82
C PHE A 9 -3.65 -15.50 2.13
N GLU A 10 -2.34 -15.32 2.41
CA GLU A 10 -1.23 -16.04 1.79
C GLU A 10 -1.28 -16.11 0.24
N PRO A 11 -1.33 -14.96 -0.46
CA PRO A 11 -1.39 -14.94 -1.92
C PRO A 11 -0.17 -15.60 -2.58
N GLY A 12 -0.40 -16.28 -3.71
CA GLY A 12 0.69 -16.74 -4.59
C GLY A 12 1.33 -15.61 -5.41
N VAL A 13 0.64 -14.48 -5.60
CA VAL A 13 1.15 -13.27 -6.25
C VAL A 13 0.35 -12.06 -5.78
N VAL A 14 1.00 -10.90 -5.68
CA VAL A 14 0.33 -9.61 -5.46
C VAL A 14 0.43 -8.78 -6.74
N ILE A 15 -0.70 -8.32 -7.25
CA ILE A 15 -0.78 -7.39 -8.38
C ILE A 15 -1.26 -6.05 -7.85
N VAL A 16 -0.48 -5.00 -8.07
CA VAL A 16 -0.77 -3.63 -7.63
C VAL A 16 -1.20 -2.81 -8.85
N SER A 17 -2.44 -2.36 -8.86
CA SER A 17 -2.88 -1.25 -9.71
C SER A 17 -2.27 0.04 -9.16
N ALA A 18 -1.12 0.42 -9.72
CA ALA A 18 -0.26 1.50 -9.25
C ALA A 18 -0.67 2.83 -9.90
N GLY A 19 -1.69 3.48 -9.32
CA GLY A 19 -2.06 4.86 -9.64
C GLY A 19 -1.31 5.85 -8.76
N TYR A 20 -0.83 6.94 -9.37
CA TYR A 20 -0.08 8.01 -8.71
C TYR A 20 -0.87 9.32 -8.63
N ASP A 21 -2.17 9.27 -8.91
CA ASP A 21 -3.08 10.42 -8.86
C ASP A 21 -3.39 10.90 -7.44
N ALA A 22 -2.99 10.14 -6.41
CA ALA A 22 -3.01 10.59 -5.01
C ALA A 22 -1.84 11.54 -4.64
N HIS A 23 -0.91 11.81 -5.57
CA HIS A 23 0.16 12.77 -5.33
C HIS A 23 -0.38 14.20 -5.13
N ARG A 24 0.28 14.98 -4.27
CA ARG A 24 -0.12 16.37 -3.91
C ARG A 24 -0.27 17.32 -5.11
N ASP A 25 0.49 17.06 -6.17
CA ASP A 25 0.54 17.89 -7.37
C ASP A 25 -0.39 17.35 -8.48
N ASP A 26 -1.04 16.21 -8.28
CA ASP A 26 -1.95 15.65 -9.27
C ASP A 26 -3.24 16.50 -9.39
N PRO A 27 -3.67 16.84 -10.62
CA PRO A 27 -4.83 17.71 -10.82
C PRO A 27 -6.19 17.04 -10.55
N LEU A 28 -6.26 15.71 -10.42
CA LEU A 28 -7.52 14.96 -10.32
C LEU A 28 -7.75 14.33 -8.94
N GLY A 29 -6.71 13.82 -8.26
CA GLY A 29 -6.93 13.02 -7.04
C GLY A 29 -7.16 13.81 -5.75
N GLY A 30 -6.66 15.05 -5.66
CA GLY A 30 -6.95 15.96 -4.52
C GLY A 30 -6.44 15.47 -3.16
N MET A 31 -5.48 14.55 -3.15
CA MET A 31 -4.79 14.08 -1.94
C MET A 31 -3.48 14.84 -1.76
N ALA A 32 -2.74 14.57 -0.68
CA ALA A 32 -1.51 15.29 -0.33
C ALA A 32 -0.33 14.33 -0.09
N LEU A 33 -0.27 13.23 -0.84
CA LEU A 33 0.83 12.27 -0.74
C LEU A 33 2.04 12.77 -1.53
N ASP A 34 3.22 12.31 -1.13
CA ASP A 34 4.48 12.56 -1.81
C ASP A 34 5.05 11.27 -2.42
N GLU A 35 6.11 11.42 -3.19
CA GLU A 35 6.83 10.34 -3.85
C GLU A 35 7.33 9.29 -2.83
N GLY A 36 7.75 9.75 -1.65
CA GLY A 36 8.25 8.93 -0.55
C GLY A 36 7.22 7.91 -0.07
N PHE A 37 5.96 8.33 0.08
CA PHE A 37 4.87 7.43 0.44
C PHE A 37 4.72 6.26 -0.54
N PHE A 38 4.80 6.51 -1.85
CA PHE A 38 4.67 5.45 -2.85
C PHE A 38 5.84 4.45 -2.78
N GLY A 39 7.06 4.93 -2.55
CA GLY A 39 8.22 4.07 -2.29
C GLY A 39 8.07 3.21 -1.04
N GLU A 40 7.60 3.81 0.06
CA GLU A 40 7.34 3.09 1.32
C GLU A 40 6.25 2.03 1.18
N ALA A 41 5.17 2.34 0.44
CA ALA A 41 4.10 1.39 0.14
C ALA A 41 4.63 0.21 -0.69
N ALA A 42 5.42 0.48 -1.73
CA ALA A 42 6.05 -0.53 -2.56
C ALA A 42 7.00 -1.44 -1.75
N ALA A 43 7.83 -0.85 -0.89
CA ALA A 43 8.73 -1.59 0.00
C ALA A 43 7.96 -2.53 0.94
N SER A 44 6.80 -2.09 1.43
CA SER A 44 5.95 -2.87 2.33
C SER A 44 5.32 -4.07 1.64
N VAL A 45 4.83 -3.88 0.40
CA VAL A 45 4.30 -4.98 -0.41
C VAL A 45 5.42 -5.97 -0.77
N ALA A 46 6.57 -5.48 -1.24
CA ALA A 46 7.70 -6.33 -1.58
C ALA A 46 8.21 -7.14 -0.37
N ALA A 47 8.38 -6.51 0.79
CA ALA A 47 8.75 -7.20 2.02
C ALA A 47 7.73 -8.27 2.41
N LEU A 48 6.44 -7.95 2.32
CA LEU A 48 5.37 -8.89 2.62
C LEU A 48 5.38 -10.11 1.69
N THR A 49 5.56 -9.92 0.37
CA THR A 49 5.67 -11.06 -0.57
C THR A 49 6.87 -11.96 -0.25
N ARG A 50 7.97 -11.40 0.28
CA ARG A 50 9.12 -12.19 0.76
C ARG A 50 8.83 -12.95 2.06
N GLU A 51 7.92 -12.45 2.90
CA GLU A 51 7.48 -13.13 4.13
C GLU A 51 6.56 -14.33 3.84
N ILE A 52 5.72 -14.24 2.80
CA ILE A 52 4.69 -15.24 2.49
C ILE A 52 5.30 -16.43 1.70
N PRO A 53 5.18 -17.67 2.20
CA PRO A 53 5.72 -18.84 1.50
C PRO A 53 5.13 -19.02 0.09
N ARG A 54 6.00 -19.22 -0.91
CA ARG A 54 5.63 -19.44 -2.32
C ARG A 54 4.94 -18.25 -3.00
N CYS A 55 5.01 -17.04 -2.42
CA CYS A 55 4.56 -15.84 -3.10
C CYS A 55 5.60 -15.38 -4.12
N ALA A 56 5.16 -15.09 -5.35
CA ALA A 56 5.99 -14.45 -6.36
C ALA A 56 6.26 -12.98 -6.01
N PRO A 57 7.33 -12.37 -6.54
CA PRO A 57 7.52 -10.91 -6.48
C PRO A 57 6.28 -10.16 -6.99
N PRO A 58 5.96 -8.98 -6.42
CA PRO A 58 4.77 -8.24 -6.81
C PRO A 58 4.87 -7.74 -8.26
N ALA A 59 3.73 -7.74 -8.95
CA ALA A 59 3.59 -7.12 -10.26
C ALA A 59 2.92 -5.75 -10.10
N LEU A 60 3.49 -4.70 -10.69
CA LEU A 60 2.94 -3.36 -10.64
C LEU A 60 2.47 -2.96 -12.03
N VAL A 61 1.22 -2.51 -12.12
CA VAL A 61 0.59 -2.08 -13.36
C VAL A 61 0.26 -0.60 -13.21
N LEU A 62 0.91 0.25 -14.01
CA LEU A 62 0.65 1.69 -14.00
C LEU A 62 -0.81 1.97 -14.40
N GLU A 63 -1.50 2.77 -13.59
CA GLU A 63 -2.88 3.21 -13.84
C GLU A 63 -2.92 4.74 -14.03
N GLY A 64 -3.45 5.48 -13.05
CA GLY A 64 -3.54 6.95 -13.04
C GLY A 64 -2.25 7.65 -12.62
N GLY A 65 -2.26 8.98 -12.71
CA GLY A 65 -1.10 9.85 -12.49
C GLY A 65 -1.00 10.84 -13.65
N TYR A 66 -1.49 12.05 -13.43
CA TYR A 66 -1.81 13.01 -14.48
C TYR A 66 -0.94 14.27 -14.44
N ASP A 67 -0.19 14.47 -13.36
CA ASP A 67 0.98 15.36 -13.36
C ASP A 67 2.24 14.55 -13.74
N LEU A 68 2.90 14.93 -14.85
CA LEU A 68 4.01 14.14 -15.42
C LEU A 68 5.29 14.18 -14.57
N ALA A 69 5.53 15.29 -13.87
CA ALA A 69 6.72 15.43 -13.02
C ALA A 69 6.55 14.57 -11.76
N ALA A 70 5.39 14.69 -11.11
CA ALA A 70 5.00 13.84 -9.99
C ALA A 70 4.99 12.35 -10.38
N LEU A 71 4.36 12.00 -11.50
CA LEU A 71 4.30 10.62 -11.98
C LEU A 71 5.70 10.01 -12.11
N SER A 72 6.62 10.74 -12.74
CA SER A 72 7.99 10.25 -12.92
C SER A 72 8.70 10.03 -11.59
N GLY A 73 8.58 10.98 -10.65
CA GLY A 73 9.15 10.86 -9.31
C GLY A 73 8.55 9.71 -8.49
N CYS A 74 7.23 9.52 -8.55
CA CYS A 74 6.54 8.43 -7.87
C CYS A 74 6.93 7.05 -8.44
N VAL A 75 7.11 6.92 -9.76
CA VAL A 75 7.60 5.69 -10.38
C VAL A 75 9.04 5.39 -9.93
N GLU A 76 9.92 6.40 -9.93
CA GLU A 76 11.30 6.25 -9.44
C GLU A 76 11.32 5.77 -7.97
N ALA A 77 10.56 6.45 -7.10
CA ALA A 77 10.46 6.08 -5.69
C ALA A 77 9.87 4.68 -5.50
N THR A 78 8.85 4.31 -6.29
CA THR A 78 8.24 2.97 -6.27
C THR A 78 9.26 1.89 -6.59
N LEU A 79 10.03 2.06 -7.68
CA LEU A 79 11.06 1.11 -8.09
C LEU A 79 12.15 0.98 -7.02
N GLY A 80 12.62 2.10 -6.47
CA GLY A 80 13.58 2.09 -5.36
C GLY A 80 13.03 1.40 -4.10
N GLY A 81 11.72 1.52 -3.85
CA GLY A 81 11.03 0.85 -2.74
C GLY A 81 11.03 -0.67 -2.84
N LEU A 82 10.94 -1.26 -4.04
CA LEU A 82 10.89 -2.72 -4.22
C LEU A 82 12.15 -3.43 -3.68
N ASP A 83 13.30 -2.77 -3.81
CA ASP A 83 14.60 -3.20 -3.29
C ASP A 83 14.90 -2.65 -1.88
N GLY A 84 14.07 -1.74 -1.40
CA GLY A 84 14.24 -1.02 -0.15
C GLY A 84 13.79 -1.79 1.11
N ALA A 85 14.13 -1.21 2.26
CA ALA A 85 13.63 -1.67 3.55
C ALA A 85 12.21 -1.14 3.78
N ALA A 86 11.27 -2.04 4.08
CA ALA A 86 9.92 -1.63 4.45
C ALA A 86 9.93 -0.84 5.76
N PRO A 87 9.19 0.28 5.86
CA PRO A 87 8.98 0.95 7.13
C PRO A 87 8.13 0.07 8.06
N ARG A 88 8.17 0.38 9.35
CA ARG A 88 7.30 -0.24 10.33
C ARG A 88 5.98 0.53 10.40
N TRP A 89 4.94 -0.02 9.79
CA TRP A 89 3.59 0.49 9.93
C TRP A 89 2.96 0.02 11.25
N GLU A 90 2.61 0.96 12.11
CA GLU A 90 1.81 0.70 13.29
C GLU A 90 0.39 1.22 13.08
N TYR A 91 -0.60 0.33 13.20
CA TYR A 91 -1.99 0.77 13.25
C TYR A 91 -2.24 1.45 14.60
N ARG A 92 -2.78 2.67 14.56
CA ARG A 92 -3.22 3.43 15.74
C ARG A 92 -4.72 3.60 15.65
N GLU A 93 -5.45 3.08 16.62
CA GLU A 93 -6.91 3.23 16.68
C GLU A 93 -7.30 4.68 17.03
N GLU A 94 -6.57 5.27 17.97
CA GLU A 94 -6.67 6.69 18.28
C GLU A 94 -6.23 7.51 17.06
N GLY A 95 -7.13 8.36 16.57
CA GLY A 95 -6.90 9.21 15.39
C GLY A 95 -7.10 8.50 14.03
N ALA A 96 -7.45 7.21 13.99
CA ALA A 96 -7.78 6.55 12.73
C ALA A 96 -8.99 7.24 12.07
N PRO A 97 -8.94 7.63 10.78
CA PRO A 97 -10.09 8.21 10.08
C PRO A 97 -11.31 7.28 10.10
N ALA A 98 -12.51 7.85 10.08
CA ALA A 98 -13.76 7.07 10.11
C ALA A 98 -13.81 5.96 9.04
N PRO A 99 -13.42 6.21 7.76
CA PRO A 99 -13.39 5.15 6.75
C PRO A 99 -12.49 3.96 7.11
N VAL A 100 -11.36 4.20 7.78
CA VAL A 100 -10.46 3.11 8.21
C VAL A 100 -11.09 2.29 9.33
N ARG A 101 -11.76 2.94 10.29
CA ARG A 101 -12.43 2.24 11.39
C ARG A 101 -13.61 1.41 10.89
N GLU A 102 -14.45 2.00 10.05
CA GLU A 102 -15.62 1.34 9.44
C GLU A 102 -15.20 0.13 8.59
N ALA A 103 -14.17 0.28 7.75
CA ALA A 103 -13.65 -0.83 6.96
C ALA A 103 -13.10 -1.96 7.85
N ARG A 104 -12.41 -1.63 8.94
CA ARG A 104 -11.92 -2.64 9.90
C ARG A 104 -13.06 -3.36 10.60
N GLU A 105 -14.08 -2.64 11.06
CA GLU A 105 -15.25 -3.23 11.72
C GLU A 105 -15.95 -4.21 10.78
N ALA A 106 -16.26 -3.76 9.56
CA ALA A 106 -16.92 -4.56 8.53
C ALA A 106 -16.13 -5.82 8.14
N LEU A 107 -14.80 -5.74 8.10
CA LEU A 107 -13.94 -6.84 7.67
C LEU A 107 -13.50 -7.77 8.81
N SER A 108 -13.61 -7.34 10.08
CA SER A 108 -13.15 -8.12 11.24
C SER A 108 -13.81 -9.50 11.46
N PRO A 109 -15.06 -9.78 10.99
CA PRO A 109 -15.61 -11.14 11.04
C PRO A 109 -14.82 -12.13 10.17
N PHE A 110 -14.29 -11.66 9.04
CA PHE A 110 -13.65 -12.48 8.01
C PHE A 110 -12.14 -12.62 8.19
N TRP A 111 -11.50 -11.68 8.89
CA TRP A 111 -10.05 -11.62 9.02
C TRP A 111 -9.65 -11.51 10.49
N GLU A 112 -9.02 -12.56 11.02
CA GLU A 112 -8.54 -12.61 12.39
C GLU A 112 -7.52 -11.51 12.68
N GLY A 113 -6.66 -11.20 11.70
CA GLY A 113 -5.67 -10.12 11.78
C GLY A 113 -6.27 -8.71 11.96
N LEU A 114 -7.58 -8.55 11.78
CA LEU A 114 -8.29 -7.29 11.96
C LEU A 114 -9.09 -7.19 13.27
N ARG A 115 -9.33 -8.31 13.95
CA ARG A 115 -10.07 -8.32 15.23
C ARG A 115 -9.29 -7.53 16.28
N ARG A 116 -10.01 -6.77 17.13
CA ARG A 116 -9.40 -6.05 18.26
C ARG A 116 -8.70 -7.08 19.15
N ARG A 117 -7.42 -6.85 19.46
CA ARG A 117 -6.78 -7.46 20.63
C ARG A 117 -7.03 -6.59 21.84
#